data_AF-A0A430UJL1-F1
#
_entry.id   AF-A0A430UJL1-F1
#
_cell.length_a   1.000
_cell.length_b   1.000
_cell.length_c   1.000
_cell.angle_alpha   90.00
_cell.angle_beta   90.00
_cell.angle_gamma   90.00
#
_symmetry.space_group_name_H-M   'P 1'
#
loop_
_entity.id
_entity.type
_entity.pdbx_description
1 polymer ?
#
loop_
_entity_poly.entity_id
_entity_poly.type
_entity_poly.pdbx_seq_one_letter_code
_entity_poly.pdbx_strand_id
1 'polypeptide(L)'
;GRAFLLGQAEAPLLRLLGEGPLPSLGPRGTEALALLLAHKEGLSGEALAEALYGEPNLGALKALLHRLRGKDLRVSCAPYRLATPPPSDLSAFLKALSQGDLEGALALYRGPLLPWSQAPGVEELRLELEETLRQAVLASGRLDLLLTLAERLGEDLELWEALLERLPPEDPRLPIAQARVARLRREYGV
;
A
#
# COMPACT_ATOMS: atom_id res chain seq x y z
N GLY A 1 7.77 17.50 -2.25
CA GLY A 1 6.48 16.91 -2.69
C GLY A 1 6.45 15.40 -2.66
N ARG A 2 5.27 14.83 -2.99
CA ARG A 2 4.83 13.48 -2.65
C ARG A 2 5.01 12.46 -3.79
N ALA A 3 5.56 11.29 -3.49
CA ALA A 3 5.38 10.10 -4.33
C ALA A 3 3.97 9.52 -4.13
N PHE A 4 3.34 9.05 -5.20
CA PHE A 4 2.10 8.26 -5.15
C PHE A 4 2.42 6.80 -5.49
N LEU A 5 2.12 5.89 -4.58
CA LEU A 5 2.41 4.47 -4.66
C LEU A 5 1.14 3.60 -4.49
N LEU A 6 0.04 4.18 -3.98
CA LEU A 6 -1.26 3.52 -3.78
C LEU A 6 -2.25 3.97 -4.87
N GLY A 7 -2.85 3.04 -5.62
CA GLY A 7 -3.94 3.36 -6.58
C GLY A 7 -3.90 2.63 -7.93
N GLN A 8 -4.87 2.96 -8.80
CA GLN A 8 -5.07 2.37 -10.13
C GLN A 8 -3.90 2.64 -11.10
N ALA A 9 -3.70 1.70 -12.03
CA ALA A 9 -2.53 1.55 -12.90
C ALA A 9 -2.31 2.63 -13.99
N GLU A 10 -2.96 3.79 -13.91
CA GLU A 10 -2.74 4.88 -14.88
C GLU A 10 -1.48 5.68 -14.53
N ALA A 11 -0.36 5.13 -15.01
CA ALA A 11 1.01 5.67 -15.05
C ALA A 11 1.71 5.87 -13.69
N PRO A 12 2.96 5.38 -13.54
CA PRO A 12 3.80 5.66 -12.36
C PRO A 12 4.36 7.09 -12.46
N LEU A 13 3.49 8.09 -12.48
CA LEU A 13 3.90 9.49 -12.40
C LEU A 13 3.99 9.86 -10.93
N LEU A 14 5.19 9.68 -10.38
CA LEU A 14 5.62 10.33 -9.14
C LEU A 14 5.45 11.85 -9.28
N ARG A 15 4.30 12.42 -8.87
CA ARG A 15 4.05 13.86 -8.93
C ARG A 15 4.14 14.50 -7.55
N LEU A 16 5.18 15.30 -7.31
CA LEU A 16 5.28 16.12 -6.12
C LEU A 16 4.18 17.19 -6.13
N LEU A 17 3.33 17.22 -5.08
CA LEU A 17 2.69 18.49 -4.71
C LEU A 17 3.77 19.44 -4.17
N GLY A 18 3.98 20.56 -4.87
CA GLY A 18 4.65 21.77 -4.35
C GLY A 18 6.11 22.02 -4.75
N GLU A 19 6.89 21.04 -5.21
CA GLU A 19 8.28 21.26 -5.62
C GLU A 19 8.72 20.25 -6.70
N GLY A 20 8.82 20.68 -7.96
CA GLY A 20 9.41 19.94 -9.10
C GLY A 20 8.82 18.55 -9.40
N PRO A 21 9.29 17.79 -10.40
CA PRO A 21 8.99 16.36 -10.55
C PRO A 21 10.05 15.49 -9.85
N LEU A 22 9.68 14.32 -9.30
CA LEU A 22 10.66 13.34 -8.84
C LEU A 22 11.31 12.83 -10.12
N PRO A 23 12.64 12.71 -10.20
CA PRO A 23 13.29 12.14 -11.38
C PRO A 23 12.72 10.74 -11.61
N SER A 24 12.18 10.47 -12.81
CA SER A 24 11.54 9.19 -13.15
C SER A 24 12.44 8.03 -12.73
N LEU A 25 12.05 7.27 -11.69
CA LEU A 25 12.90 6.23 -11.10
C LEU A 25 12.99 4.96 -11.96
N GLY A 26 12.07 4.82 -12.92
CA GLY A 26 11.80 3.57 -13.63
C GLY A 26 11.14 2.53 -12.71
N PRO A 27 10.56 1.45 -13.24
CA PRO A 27 9.80 0.47 -12.46
C PRO A 27 10.57 -0.05 -11.24
N ARG A 28 11.79 -0.56 -11.48
CA ARG A 28 12.65 -1.13 -10.44
C ARG A 28 13.09 -0.11 -9.37
N GLY A 29 13.24 1.15 -9.76
CA GLY A 29 13.58 2.22 -8.81
C GLY A 29 12.40 2.61 -7.92
N THR A 30 11.18 2.58 -8.47
CA THR A 30 9.95 2.81 -7.71
C THR A 30 9.68 1.69 -6.72
N GLU A 31 9.87 0.43 -7.12
CA GLU A 31 9.78 -0.73 -6.23
C GLU A 31 10.79 -0.65 -5.08
N ALA A 32 12.06 -0.34 -5.38
CA ALA A 32 13.09 -0.17 -4.35
C ALA A 32 12.77 1.00 -3.41
N LEU A 33 12.23 2.11 -3.92
CA LEU A 33 11.79 3.20 -3.07
C LEU A 33 10.66 2.77 -2.14
N ALA A 34 9.65 2.04 -2.62
CA ALA A 34 8.55 1.55 -1.81
C ALA A 34 9.04 0.65 -0.66
N LEU A 35 9.89 -0.32 -0.96
CA LEU A 35 10.51 -1.19 0.04
C LEU A 35 11.31 -0.38 1.08
N LEU A 36 12.18 0.52 0.63
CA LEU A 36 12.99 1.34 1.54
C LEU A 36 12.15 2.31 2.41
N LEU A 37 10.98 2.74 1.94
CA LEU A 37 10.04 3.55 2.72
C LEU A 37 9.33 2.73 3.81
N ALA A 38 9.00 1.47 3.51
CA ALA A 38 8.37 0.55 4.46
C ALA A 38 9.36 0.05 5.53
N HIS A 39 10.62 -0.20 5.16
CA HIS A 39 11.66 -0.70 6.06
C HIS A 39 12.57 0.41 6.57
N LYS A 40 12.08 1.21 7.54
CA LYS A 40 12.82 2.37 8.10
C LYS A 40 14.16 2.00 8.76
N GLU A 41 14.23 0.83 9.40
CA GLU A 41 15.45 0.28 9.99
C GLU A 41 16.48 -0.18 8.94
N GLY A 42 16.02 -0.35 7.70
CA GLY A 42 16.82 -0.73 6.55
C GLY A 42 16.82 -2.23 6.27
N LEU A 43 17.28 -2.57 5.07
CA LEU A 43 17.39 -3.94 4.58
C LEU A 43 18.85 -4.30 4.32
N SER A 44 19.23 -5.56 4.57
CA SER A 44 20.52 -6.08 4.10
C SER A 44 20.57 -6.05 2.57
N GLY A 45 21.77 -6.14 1.99
CA GLY A 45 21.89 -6.20 0.53
C GLY A 45 21.27 -7.45 -0.08
N GLU A 46 21.36 -8.58 0.63
CA GLU A 46 20.72 -9.83 0.21
C GLU A 46 19.20 -9.71 0.28
N ALA A 47 18.65 -9.25 1.40
CA ALA A 47 17.20 -9.10 1.58
C ALA A 47 16.60 -8.11 0.57
N LEU A 48 17.24 -6.96 0.33
CA LEU A 48 16.75 -6.01 -0.68
C LEU A 48 16.87 -6.55 -2.10
N ALA A 49 17.92 -7.33 -2.40
CA ALA A 49 18.06 -7.94 -3.72
C ALA A 49 17.00 -9.02 -3.94
N GLU A 50 16.78 -9.88 -2.96
CA GLU A 50 15.75 -10.93 -3.01
C GLU A 50 14.34 -10.34 -3.10
N ALA A 51 14.02 -9.33 -2.29
CA ALA A 51 12.74 -8.63 -2.34
C ALA A 51 12.46 -7.99 -3.72
N LEU A 52 13.49 -7.54 -4.43
CA LEU A 52 13.35 -6.95 -5.76
C LEU A 52 13.32 -8.00 -6.87
N TYR A 53 14.24 -8.96 -6.84
CA TYR A 53 14.55 -9.82 -7.97
C TYR A 53 14.10 -11.28 -7.79
N GLY A 54 13.68 -11.68 -6.59
CA GLY A 54 13.35 -13.06 -6.21
C GLY A 54 14.56 -13.94 -5.92
N GLU A 55 15.76 -13.44 -6.19
CA GLU A 55 17.02 -14.11 -5.91
C GLU A 55 18.12 -13.08 -5.59
N PRO A 56 19.19 -13.46 -4.88
CA PRO A 56 20.30 -12.57 -4.62
C PRO A 56 20.99 -12.08 -5.91
N ASN A 57 20.77 -10.80 -6.27
CA ASN A 57 21.46 -10.14 -7.38
C ASN A 57 22.15 -8.83 -6.93
N LEU A 58 23.26 -8.97 -6.21
CA LEU A 58 23.99 -7.85 -5.64
C LEU A 58 24.60 -6.90 -6.70
N GLY A 59 24.91 -7.41 -7.89
CA GLY A 59 25.41 -6.60 -9.02
C GLY A 59 24.34 -5.64 -9.53
N ALA A 60 23.16 -6.16 -9.87
CA ALA A 60 22.02 -5.35 -10.28
C ALA A 60 21.59 -4.37 -9.18
N LEU A 61 21.60 -4.82 -7.91
CA LEU A 61 21.28 -3.96 -6.77
C LEU A 61 22.26 -2.79 -6.65
N LYS A 62 23.58 -3.02 -6.72
CA LYS A 62 24.58 -1.94 -6.65
C LYS A 62 24.37 -0.92 -7.76
N ALA A 63 24.11 -1.37 -8.99
CA ALA A 63 23.84 -0.49 -10.11
C ALA A 63 22.55 0.31 -9.91
N LEU A 64 21.49 -0.31 -9.39
CA LEU A 64 20.24 0.36 -9.04
C LEU A 64 20.45 1.44 -7.97
N LEU A 65 21.11 1.09 -6.85
CA LEU A 65 21.39 2.01 -5.75
C LEU A 65 22.25 3.20 -6.20
N HIS A 66 23.24 2.96 -7.08
CA HIS A 66 24.01 4.04 -7.69
C HIS A 66 23.11 4.99 -8.49
N ARG A 67 22.19 4.47 -9.30
CA ARG A 67 21.21 5.29 -10.05
C ARG A 67 20.25 6.04 -9.13
N LEU A 68 19.79 5.43 -8.03
CA LEU A 68 18.92 6.11 -7.06
C LEU A 68 19.66 7.26 -6.37
N ARG A 69 20.91 7.05 -5.95
CA ARG A 69 21.73 8.11 -5.35
C ARG A 69 22.03 9.26 -6.32
N GLY A 70 22.23 8.94 -7.60
CA GLY A 70 22.36 9.96 -8.67
C GLY A 70 21.07 10.73 -8.97
N LYS A 71 19.95 10.37 -8.33
CA LYS A 71 18.64 11.03 -8.40
C LYS A 71 18.27 11.71 -7.08
N ASP A 72 19.28 12.12 -6.32
CA ASP A 72 19.17 12.78 -5.00
C ASP A 72 18.49 11.96 -3.90
N LEU A 73 18.26 10.65 -4.10
CA LEU A 73 17.81 9.77 -3.02
C LEU A 73 18.99 9.39 -2.12
N ARG A 74 18.96 9.88 -0.88
CA ARG A 74 19.99 9.60 0.13
C ARG A 74 19.83 8.20 0.72
N VAL A 75 20.28 7.18 -0.03
CA VAL A 75 20.33 5.78 0.43
C VAL A 75 21.67 5.48 1.09
N SER A 76 21.64 5.01 2.35
CA SER A 76 22.82 4.66 3.14
C SER A 76 23.66 3.53 2.51
N CYS A 77 24.82 3.25 3.11
CA CYS A 77 25.45 1.93 2.98
C CYS A 77 24.64 0.88 3.77
N ALA A 78 24.88 -0.41 3.49
CA ALA A 78 24.17 -1.52 4.14
C ALA A 78 24.21 -1.41 5.69
N PRO A 79 23.07 -1.62 6.39
CA PRO A 79 21.73 -1.89 5.86
C PRO A 79 21.16 -0.67 5.13
N TYR A 80 20.64 -0.91 3.92
CA TYR A 80 20.14 0.11 3.02
C TYR A 80 18.85 0.70 3.57
N ARG A 81 18.88 2.00 3.86
CA ARG A 81 17.74 2.79 4.32
C ARG A 81 17.78 4.18 3.69
N LEU A 82 16.64 4.86 3.67
CA LEU A 82 16.54 6.26 3.28
C LEU A 82 16.91 7.14 4.48
N ALA A 83 18.04 7.84 4.39
CA ALA A 83 18.47 8.77 5.44
C ALA A 83 17.54 10.00 5.54
N THR A 84 16.94 10.37 4.40
CA THR A 84 15.94 11.43 4.33
C THR A 84 14.81 10.93 3.42
N PRO A 85 13.85 10.17 3.97
CA PRO A 85 12.74 9.64 3.19
C PRO A 85 11.99 10.79 2.50
N PRO A 86 11.82 10.77 1.17
CA PRO A 86 11.01 11.78 0.51
C PRO A 86 9.56 11.68 0.99
N PRO A 87 8.81 12.79 1.05
CA PRO A 87 7.38 12.72 1.31
C PRO A 87 6.70 11.77 0.31
N SER A 88 5.80 10.93 0.79
CA SER A 88 5.02 10.02 -0.06
C SER A 88 3.66 9.71 0.57
N ASP A 89 2.71 9.30 -0.26
CA ASP A 89 1.43 8.76 0.19
C ASP A 89 1.64 7.49 1.03
N LEU A 90 2.57 6.61 0.64
CA LEU A 90 2.94 5.42 1.40
C LEU A 90 3.49 5.78 2.79
N SER A 91 4.39 6.76 2.88
CA SER A 91 4.90 7.21 4.20
C SER A 91 3.79 7.81 5.06
N ALA A 92 2.88 8.57 4.46
CA ALA A 92 1.73 9.13 5.16
C ALA A 92 0.75 8.03 5.61
N PHE A 93 0.53 7.02 4.77
CA PHE A 93 -0.34 5.88 5.02
C PHE A 93 0.20 5.00 6.14
N LEU A 94 1.47 4.60 6.06
CA LEU A 94 2.17 3.86 7.11
C LEU A 94 2.14 4.60 8.45
N LYS A 95 2.34 5.94 8.41
CA LYS A 95 2.24 6.77 9.61
C LYS A 95 0.83 6.74 10.20
N ALA A 96 -0.20 6.96 9.38
CA ALA A 96 -1.58 6.93 9.82
C ALA A 96 -1.96 5.58 10.44
N LEU A 97 -1.60 4.46 9.78
CA LEU A 97 -1.79 3.12 10.32
C LEU A 97 -1.10 2.93 11.67
N SER A 98 0.18 3.32 11.79
CA SER A 98 0.93 3.19 13.05
C SER A 98 0.37 4.04 14.20
N GLN A 99 -0.40 5.09 13.88
CA GLN A 99 -1.01 5.99 14.84
C GLN A 99 -2.47 5.61 15.16
N GLY A 100 -3.00 4.57 14.51
CA GLY A 100 -4.42 4.21 14.60
C GLY A 100 -5.36 5.21 13.92
N ASP A 101 -4.84 6.13 13.10
CA ASP A 101 -5.61 7.09 12.32
C ASP A 101 -6.20 6.39 11.08
N LEU A 102 -7.28 5.64 11.29
CA LEU A 102 -7.94 4.87 10.24
C LEU A 102 -8.61 5.75 9.18
N GLU A 103 -9.11 6.93 9.57
CA GLU A 103 -9.66 7.90 8.62
C GLU A 103 -8.58 8.44 7.69
N GLY A 104 -7.44 8.84 8.23
CA GLY A 104 -6.29 9.28 7.45
C GLY A 104 -5.73 8.16 6.57
N ALA A 105 -5.61 6.94 7.11
CA ALA A 105 -5.16 5.77 6.36
C ALA A 105 -6.11 5.47 5.18
N LEU A 106 -7.43 5.42 5.42
CA LEU A 106 -8.41 5.25 4.34
C LEU A 106 -8.40 6.43 3.37
N ALA A 107 -8.25 7.67 3.80
CA ALA A 107 -8.19 8.81 2.86
C ALA A 107 -7.00 8.69 1.88
N LEU A 108 -5.91 8.03 2.30
CA LEU A 108 -4.71 7.78 1.50
C LEU A 108 -4.77 6.48 0.70
N TYR A 109 -5.51 5.47 1.16
CA TYR A 109 -5.69 4.21 0.45
C TYR A 109 -6.57 4.40 -0.80
N ARG A 110 -5.94 4.53 -1.97
CA ARG A 110 -6.62 4.67 -3.27
C ARG A 110 -6.66 3.37 -4.09
N GLY A 111 -6.13 2.29 -3.52
CA GLY A 111 -5.97 0.99 -4.16
C GLY A 111 -4.65 0.35 -3.75
N PRO A 112 -4.36 -0.85 -4.29
CA PRO A 112 -3.18 -1.63 -3.92
C PRO A 112 -1.87 -0.86 -4.17
N LEU A 113 -0.85 -1.20 -3.37
CA LEU A 113 0.51 -0.70 -3.57
C LEU A 113 1.10 -1.26 -4.88
N LEU A 114 1.48 -0.38 -5.80
CA LEU A 114 2.16 -0.74 -7.05
C LEU A 114 1.54 -1.97 -7.74
N PRO A 115 0.28 -1.92 -8.21
CA PRO A 115 -0.44 -3.10 -8.74
C PRO A 115 0.24 -3.77 -9.93
N TRP A 116 1.07 -3.02 -10.68
CA TRP A 116 1.83 -3.53 -11.81
C TRP A 116 3.12 -4.29 -11.43
N SER A 117 3.57 -4.16 -10.18
CA SER A 117 4.82 -4.77 -9.70
C SER A 117 4.63 -6.24 -9.43
N GLN A 118 5.60 -7.03 -9.92
CA GLN A 118 5.77 -8.47 -9.64
C GLN A 118 7.04 -8.71 -8.79
N ALA A 119 7.65 -7.67 -8.24
CA ALA A 119 8.78 -7.82 -7.32
C ALA A 119 8.30 -8.49 -6.02
N PRO A 120 8.86 -9.63 -5.59
CA PRO A 120 8.30 -10.43 -4.51
C PRO A 120 8.02 -9.66 -3.21
N GLY A 121 8.98 -8.85 -2.76
CA GLY A 121 8.80 -8.05 -1.54
C GLY A 121 7.79 -6.93 -1.68
N VAL A 122 7.52 -6.45 -2.91
CA VAL A 122 6.45 -5.46 -3.15
C VAL A 122 5.09 -6.15 -3.15
N GLU A 123 4.99 -7.38 -3.65
CA GLU A 123 3.75 -8.16 -3.58
C GLU A 123 3.41 -8.51 -2.13
N GLU A 124 4.40 -8.97 -1.36
CA GLU A 124 4.28 -9.22 0.07
C GLU A 124 3.85 -7.96 0.81
N LEU A 125 4.58 -6.85 0.64
CA LEU A 125 4.24 -5.57 1.26
C LEU A 125 2.84 -5.08 0.85
N ARG A 126 2.43 -5.26 -0.40
CA ARG A 126 1.08 -4.91 -0.88
C ARG A 126 0.00 -5.67 -0.11
N LEU A 127 0.18 -6.99 0.04
CA LEU A 127 -0.76 -7.85 0.77
C LEU A 127 -0.78 -7.50 2.26
N GLU A 128 0.38 -7.34 2.88
CA GLU A 128 0.50 -6.98 4.30
C GLU A 128 -0.21 -5.66 4.64
N LEU A 129 -0.04 -4.64 3.79
CA LEU A 129 -0.64 -3.33 4.02
C LEU A 129 -2.16 -3.33 3.86
N GLU A 130 -2.68 -4.03 2.85
CA GLU A 130 -4.11 -4.19 2.65
C GLU A 130 -4.73 -5.00 3.80
N GLU A 131 -4.10 -6.11 4.17
CA GLU A 131 -4.52 -6.97 5.27
C GLU A 131 -4.54 -6.21 6.61
N THR A 132 -3.48 -5.45 6.90
CA THR A 132 -3.38 -4.62 8.12
C THR A 132 -4.49 -3.58 8.18
N LEU A 133 -4.73 -2.86 7.08
CA LEU A 133 -5.79 -1.87 7.01
C LEU A 133 -7.16 -2.53 7.20
N ARG A 134 -7.43 -3.64 6.52
CA ARG A 134 -8.70 -4.34 6.62
C ARG A 134 -8.95 -4.86 8.03
N GLN A 135 -7.98 -5.52 8.67
CA GLN A 135 -8.12 -5.96 10.06
C GLN A 135 -8.37 -4.80 11.02
N ALA A 136 -7.66 -3.69 10.85
CA ALA A 136 -7.85 -2.51 11.69
C ALA A 136 -9.24 -1.90 11.53
N VAL A 137 -9.79 -1.85 10.30
CA VAL A 137 -11.15 -1.39 10.03
C VAL A 137 -12.20 -2.34 10.59
N LEU A 138 -12.05 -3.65 10.40
CA LEU A 138 -12.92 -4.67 10.99
C LEU A 138 -12.98 -4.55 12.53
N ALA A 139 -11.81 -4.45 13.17
CA ALA A 139 -11.69 -4.32 14.61
C ALA A 139 -12.29 -3.01 15.14
N SER A 140 -12.28 -1.93 14.36
CA SER A 140 -12.83 -0.64 14.79
C SER A 140 -14.35 -0.64 14.98
N GLY A 141 -15.07 -1.52 14.27
CA GLY A 141 -16.53 -1.57 14.26
C GLY A 141 -17.23 -0.33 13.68
N ARG A 142 -16.47 0.63 13.11
CA ARG A 142 -17.00 1.88 12.58
C ARG A 142 -17.69 1.66 11.23
N LEU A 143 -19.00 1.86 11.19
CA LEU A 143 -19.84 1.59 10.00
C LEU A 143 -19.43 2.40 8.76
N ASP A 144 -18.99 3.65 8.95
CA ASP A 144 -18.52 4.53 7.88
C ASP A 144 -17.22 4.01 7.24
N LEU A 145 -16.29 3.53 8.07
CA LEU A 145 -15.01 2.99 7.61
C LEU A 145 -15.18 1.61 6.97
N LEU A 146 -16.03 0.76 7.56
CA LEU A 146 -16.41 -0.54 7.01
C LEU A 146 -16.99 -0.39 5.60
N LEU A 147 -18.00 0.47 5.42
CA LEU A 147 -18.58 0.72 4.11
C LEU A 147 -17.53 1.25 3.12
N THR A 148 -16.76 2.26 3.54
CA THR A 148 -15.75 2.88 2.67
C THR A 148 -14.72 1.87 2.17
N LEU A 149 -14.26 0.96 3.04
CA LEU A 149 -13.30 -0.07 2.64
C LEU A 149 -13.97 -1.18 1.83
N ALA A 150 -15.16 -1.64 2.21
CA ALA A 150 -15.91 -2.67 1.49
C ALA A 150 -16.20 -2.26 0.04
N GLU A 151 -16.56 -0.99 -0.18
CA GLU A 151 -16.77 -0.45 -1.53
C GLU A 151 -15.48 -0.39 -2.36
N ARG A 152 -14.33 -0.13 -1.72
CA ARG A 152 -13.04 -0.05 -2.41
C ARG A 152 -12.45 -1.41 -2.76
N LEU A 153 -12.54 -2.38 -1.87
CA LEU A 153 -12.10 -3.75 -2.13
C LEU A 153 -13.12 -4.51 -2.99
N GLY A 154 -14.39 -4.12 -2.93
CA GLY A 154 -15.46 -4.58 -3.81
C GLY A 154 -15.97 -5.99 -3.49
N GLU A 155 -15.08 -6.97 -3.42
CA GLU A 155 -15.39 -8.40 -3.30
C GLU A 155 -15.08 -8.98 -1.91
N ASP A 156 -14.74 -8.12 -0.95
CA ASP A 156 -14.42 -8.56 0.41
C ASP A 156 -15.69 -8.94 1.20
N LEU A 157 -16.02 -10.24 1.21
CA LEU A 157 -17.22 -10.76 1.88
C LEU A 157 -17.20 -10.45 3.38
N GLU A 158 -16.05 -10.58 4.05
CA GLU A 158 -15.91 -10.38 5.49
C GLU A 158 -16.27 -8.94 5.89
N LEU A 159 -15.81 -7.93 5.13
CA LEU A 159 -16.19 -6.54 5.36
C LEU A 159 -17.68 -6.29 5.15
N TRP A 160 -18.28 -6.87 4.11
CA TRP A 160 -19.71 -6.73 3.84
C TRP A 160 -20.58 -7.41 4.92
N GLU A 161 -20.16 -8.57 5.42
CA GLU A 161 -20.82 -9.27 6.53
C GLU A 161 -20.68 -8.48 7.83
N ALA A 162 -19.48 -8.01 8.15
CA ALA A 162 -19.25 -7.20 9.34
C ALA A 162 -20.08 -5.90 9.33
N LEU A 163 -20.22 -5.26 8.17
CA LEU A 163 -21.11 -4.13 7.98
C LEU A 163 -22.58 -4.52 8.23
N LEU A 164 -23.04 -5.59 7.58
CA LEU A 164 -24.44 -6.06 7.68
C LEU A 164 -24.83 -6.40 9.13
N GLU A 165 -23.96 -7.07 9.88
CA GLU A 165 -24.19 -7.44 11.29
C GLU A 165 -24.39 -6.25 12.22
N ARG A 166 -23.87 -5.08 11.85
CA ARG A 166 -23.82 -3.89 12.71
C ARG A 166 -24.80 -2.79 12.29
N LEU A 167 -25.42 -2.91 11.12
CA LEU A 167 -26.40 -1.93 10.63
C LEU A 167 -27.74 -2.06 11.38
N PRO A 168 -28.36 -0.94 11.82
CA PRO A 168 -29.71 -0.99 12.36
C PRO A 168 -30.74 -1.29 11.26
N PRO A 169 -31.91 -1.85 11.60
CA PRO A 169 -32.94 -2.22 10.63
C PRO A 169 -33.42 -1.07 9.73
N GLU A 170 -33.38 0.17 10.23
CA GLU A 170 -33.84 1.36 9.52
C GLU A 170 -32.74 2.02 8.67
N ASP A 171 -31.51 1.48 8.67
CA ASP A 171 -30.41 2.07 7.93
C ASP A 171 -30.61 1.94 6.41
N PRO A 172 -30.55 3.03 5.63
CA PRO A 172 -30.75 2.98 4.18
C PRO A 172 -29.70 2.14 3.44
N ARG A 173 -28.56 1.84 4.08
CA ARG A 173 -27.49 1.00 3.52
C ARG A 173 -27.78 -0.50 3.67
N LEU A 174 -28.72 -0.88 4.53
CA LEU A 174 -29.02 -2.28 4.85
C LEU A 174 -29.36 -3.12 3.59
N PRO A 175 -30.25 -2.69 2.67
CA PRO A 175 -30.55 -3.47 1.48
C PRO A 175 -29.34 -3.64 0.55
N ILE A 176 -28.43 -2.67 0.52
CA ILE A 176 -27.21 -2.73 -0.29
C ILE A 176 -26.26 -3.79 0.27
N ALA A 177 -26.02 -3.76 1.59
CA ALA A 177 -25.17 -4.74 2.25
C ALA A 177 -25.72 -6.17 2.10
N GLN A 178 -27.03 -6.36 2.28
CA GLN A 178 -27.71 -7.65 2.06
C GLN A 178 -27.51 -8.18 0.64
N ALA A 179 -27.72 -7.33 -0.38
CA ALA A 179 -27.55 -7.72 -1.77
C ALA A 179 -26.10 -8.11 -2.09
N ARG A 180 -25.11 -7.40 -1.52
CA ARG A 180 -23.68 -7.69 -1.68
C ARG A 180 -23.30 -9.01 -1.04
N VAL A 181 -23.64 -9.22 0.23
CA VAL A 181 -23.38 -10.48 0.95
C VAL A 181 -24.03 -11.66 0.21
N ALA A 182 -25.30 -11.57 -0.16
CA ALA A 182 -26.00 -12.65 -0.86
C ALA A 182 -25.40 -12.98 -2.23
N ARG A 183 -24.81 -12.00 -2.93
CA ARG A 183 -24.09 -12.25 -4.18
C ARG A 183 -22.76 -12.96 -3.91
N LEU A 184 -21.93 -12.40 -3.02
CA LEU A 184 -20.58 -12.92 -2.73
C LEU A 184 -20.62 -14.34 -2.14
N ARG A 185 -21.58 -14.63 -1.26
CA ARG A 185 -21.81 -15.99 -0.74
C ARG A 185 -22.06 -17.02 -1.85
N ARG A 186 -22.90 -16.66 -2.83
CA ARG A 186 -23.16 -17.52 -4.01
C ARG A 186 -21.92 -17.71 -4.88
N GLU A 187 -21.10 -16.67 -5.03
CA GLU A 187 -19.85 -16.73 -5.82
C GLU A 187 -18.79 -17.59 -5.13
N TYR A 188 -18.71 -17.54 -3.79
CA TYR A 188 -17.74 -18.31 -2.99
C TYR A 188 -18.24 -19.70 -2.56
N GLY A 189 -19.52 -20.00 -2.76
CA GLY A 189 -20.11 -21.30 -2.40
C GLY A 189 -20.30 -21.49 -0.89
N VAL A 190 -20.56 -20.41 -0.16
CA VAL A 190 -20.80 -20.40 1.31
C VAL A 190 -22.19 -19.92 1.67
#